data_AF-A0A958B6X7-F1
#
_entry.id   AF-A0A958B6X7-F1
#
_cell.length_a   1.000
_cell.length_b   1.000
_cell.length_c   1.000
_cell.angle_alpha   90.00
_cell.angle_beta   90.00
_cell.angle_gamma   90.00
#
_symmetry.space_group_name_H-M   'P 1'
#
loop_
_entity.id
_entity.type
_entity.pdbx_description
1 polymer ?
#
loop_
_entity_poly.entity_id
_entity_poly.type
_entity_poly.pdbx_seq_one_letter_code
_entity_poly.pdbx_strand_id
1 'polypeptide(L)'
;MTKKILCCLSEWGYWGEELVGPYDVLTAKGYSIDFMTPKGTKPPALPPSMEEGYLDPPLDKVVTDKHYAKRTREIHESDLLNSPINLSDWFPAMPYFNSQNFGHELENYYNMRDECWKELEKYDA
;
A
#
# COMPACT_ATOMS: atom_id res chain seq x y z
N MET A 1 -17.07 13.37 7.02
CA MET A 1 -16.32 12.60 5.99
C MET A 1 -14.92 13.18 5.96
N THR A 2 -13.94 12.33 6.19
CA THR A 2 -12.59 12.71 6.60
C THR A 2 -11.61 12.99 5.46
N LYS A 3 -11.90 12.94 4.16
CA LYS A 3 -10.92 13.19 3.07
C LYS A 3 -9.54 12.50 3.29
N LYS A 4 -9.57 11.29 3.83
CA LYS A 4 -8.37 10.48 4.08
C LYS A 4 -8.55 9.08 3.54
N ILE A 5 -7.56 8.59 2.79
CA ILE A 5 -7.59 7.28 2.14
C ILE A 5 -6.43 6.44 2.66
N LEU A 6 -6.67 5.16 2.89
CA LEU A 6 -5.62 4.19 3.16
C LEU A 6 -5.28 3.42 1.87
N CYS A 7 -4.09 3.65 1.33
CA CYS A 7 -3.61 2.96 0.13
C CYS A 7 -2.70 1.79 0.50
N CYS A 8 -3.18 0.57 0.28
CA CYS A 8 -2.40 -0.65 0.50
C CYS A 8 -1.60 -1.01 -0.76
N LEU A 9 -0.29 -1.20 -0.59
CA LEU A 9 0.64 -1.59 -1.65
C LEU A 9 1.28 -2.94 -1.34
N SER A 10 1.59 -3.71 -2.38
CA SER A 10 2.43 -4.89 -2.26
C SER A 10 3.85 -4.47 -1.86
N GLU A 11 4.45 -5.22 -0.94
CA GLU A 11 5.83 -4.97 -0.48
C GLU A 11 6.89 -5.26 -1.55
N TRP A 12 6.58 -6.14 -2.50
CA TRP A 12 7.53 -6.67 -3.47
C TRP A 12 7.53 -5.92 -4.80
N GLY A 13 6.60 -5.00 -4.99
CA GLY A 13 6.46 -4.29 -6.26
C GLY A 13 5.08 -3.73 -6.45
N TYR A 14 5.00 -2.53 -7.00
CA TYR A 14 3.75 -1.97 -7.52
C TYR A 14 3.90 -1.55 -8.99
N TRP A 15 2.80 -1.62 -9.73
CA TRP A 15 2.73 -1.06 -11.08
C TRP A 15 2.50 0.44 -10.99
N GLY A 16 3.41 1.23 -11.60
CA GLY A 16 3.43 2.68 -11.50
C GLY A 16 2.09 3.37 -11.78
N GLU A 17 1.43 3.02 -12.88
CA GLU A 17 0.14 3.62 -13.25
C GLU A 17 -0.98 3.31 -12.26
N GLU A 18 -0.99 2.12 -11.66
CA GLU A 18 -2.01 1.72 -10.68
C GLU A 18 -1.92 2.51 -9.37
N LEU A 19 -0.74 3.04 -9.04
CA LEU A 19 -0.55 3.97 -7.93
C LEU A 19 -0.74 5.43 -8.37
N VAL A 20 0.00 5.86 -9.40
CA VAL A 20 0.06 7.26 -9.85
C VAL A 20 -1.31 7.77 -10.27
N GLY A 21 -2.07 6.99 -11.04
CA GLY A 21 -3.38 7.39 -11.56
C GLY A 21 -4.34 7.79 -10.43
N PRO A 22 -4.65 6.88 -9.49
CA PRO A 22 -5.47 7.21 -8.32
C PRO A 22 -4.86 8.31 -7.45
N TYR A 23 -3.54 8.27 -7.19
CA TYR A 23 -2.86 9.24 -6.34
C TYR A 23 -3.01 10.68 -6.84
N ASP A 24 -2.71 10.94 -8.12
CA ASP A 24 -2.77 12.29 -8.70
C ASP A 24 -4.21 12.81 -8.71
N VAL A 25 -5.21 11.96 -9.01
CA VAL A 25 -6.63 12.36 -9.01
C VAL A 25 -7.12 12.67 -7.60
N LEU A 26 -6.84 11.82 -6.62
CA LEU A 26 -7.31 11.96 -5.24
C LEU A 26 -6.68 13.17 -4.56
N THR A 27 -5.36 13.35 -4.70
CA THR A 27 -4.65 14.50 -4.12
C THR A 27 -5.11 15.82 -4.73
N ALA A 28 -5.38 15.87 -6.05
CA ALA A 28 -5.96 17.04 -6.70
C ALA A 28 -7.37 17.41 -6.17
N LYS A 29 -8.11 16.45 -5.60
CA LYS A 29 -9.41 16.67 -4.92
C LYS A 29 -9.27 16.99 -3.43
N GLY A 30 -8.04 17.08 -2.93
CA GLY A 30 -7.70 17.40 -1.55
C GLY A 30 -7.86 16.23 -0.59
N TYR A 31 -7.75 14.99 -1.07
CA TYR A 31 -7.60 13.83 -0.18
C TYR A 31 -6.16 13.72 0.29
N SER A 32 -6.00 13.35 1.56
CA SER A 32 -4.74 12.85 2.10
C SER A 32 -4.70 11.33 1.98
N ILE A 33 -3.51 10.77 1.73
CA ILE A 33 -3.34 9.34 1.50
C ILE A 33 -2.24 8.85 2.44
N ASP A 34 -2.56 7.88 3.29
CA ASP A 34 -1.57 7.12 4.03
C ASP A 34 -1.29 5.83 3.29
N PHE A 35 -0.02 5.39 3.27
CA PHE A 35 0.38 4.16 2.61
C PHE A 35 0.59 3.03 3.62
N MET A 36 0.30 1.82 3.20
CA MET A 36 0.51 0.60 3.98
C MET A 36 1.17 -0.48 3.13
N THR A 37 2.08 -1.24 3.74
CA THR A 37 2.63 -2.46 3.15
C THR A 37 2.63 -3.60 4.19
N PRO A 38 2.71 -4.87 3.76
CA PRO A 38 2.74 -6.03 4.64
C PRO A 38 3.63 -5.93 5.89
N LYS A 39 4.85 -5.38 5.76
CA LYS A 39 5.85 -5.22 6.83
C LYS A 39 6.31 -3.77 7.02
N GLY A 40 5.60 -2.79 6.46
CA GLY A 40 5.98 -1.38 6.56
C GLY A 40 7.27 -1.03 5.79
N THR A 41 7.71 -1.88 4.86
CA THR A 41 8.87 -1.61 4.01
C THR A 41 8.46 -0.76 2.80
N LYS A 42 9.36 0.12 2.34
CA LYS A 42 9.19 0.89 1.09
C LYS A 42 9.03 -0.08 -0.10
N PRO A 43 7.89 -0.06 -0.80
CA PRO A 43 7.70 -0.95 -1.95
C PRO A 43 8.47 -0.42 -3.17
N PRO A 44 9.16 -1.28 -3.93
CA PRO A 44 9.82 -0.87 -5.16
C PRO A 44 8.80 -0.64 -6.28
N ALA A 45 9.07 0.33 -7.17
CA ALA A 45 8.32 0.42 -8.42
C ALA A 45 8.81 -0.69 -9.37
N LEU A 46 7.89 -1.36 -10.06
CA LEU A 46 8.28 -2.36 -11.06
C LEU A 46 8.97 -1.66 -12.24
N PRO A 47 10.20 -2.06 -12.64
CA PRO A 47 10.97 -1.33 -13.66
C PRO A 47 10.23 -1.07 -14.98
N PRO A 48 9.47 -2.02 -15.57
CA PRO A 48 8.69 -1.78 -16.79
C PRO A 48 7.68 -0.63 -16.68
N SER A 49 7.13 -0.39 -15.49
CA SER A 49 6.18 0.70 -15.24
C SER A 49 6.85 2.08 -15.14
N MET A 50 8.18 2.12 -15.16
CA MET A 50 8.99 3.33 -15.23
C MET A 50 9.59 3.56 -16.63
N GLU A 51 9.32 2.69 -17.60
CA GLU A 51 9.87 2.79 -18.95
C GLU A 51 8.81 3.28 -19.94
N GLU A 52 9.00 4.49 -20.47
CA GLU A 52 8.08 5.05 -21.48
C GLU A 52 8.07 4.15 -22.72
N GLY A 53 6.88 3.74 -23.16
CA GLY A 53 6.73 2.91 -24.34
C GLY A 53 7.03 1.42 -24.11
N TYR A 54 7.08 0.95 -22.86
CA TYR A 54 7.29 -0.48 -22.57
C TYR A 54 6.22 -1.33 -23.27
N LEU A 55 6.69 -2.22 -24.16
CA LEU A 55 5.87 -3.21 -24.85
C LEU A 55 5.79 -4.46 -23.98
N ASP A 56 4.60 -4.80 -23.51
CA ASP A 56 4.33 -6.08 -22.85
C ASP A 56 4.26 -7.19 -23.92
N PRO A 57 5.22 -8.14 -23.95
CA PRO A 57 5.26 -9.14 -25.01
C PRO A 57 4.08 -10.13 -24.97
N PRO A 58 3.62 -10.62 -23.81
CA PRO A 58 2.40 -11.42 -23.73
C PRO A 58 1.14 -10.73 -24.27
N LEU A 59 1.00 -9.41 -24.09
CA LEU A 59 -0.16 -8.65 -24.52
C LEU A 59 -0.03 -8.04 -25.93
N ASP A 60 1.19 -8.01 -26.48
CA ASP A 60 1.55 -7.31 -27.73
C ASP A 60 1.07 -5.85 -27.73
N LYS A 61 1.27 -5.17 -26.59
CA LYS A 61 0.78 -3.80 -26.36
C LYS A 61 1.76 -2.95 -25.58
N VAL A 62 1.82 -1.66 -25.93
CA VAL A 62 2.47 -0.67 -25.09
C VAL A 62 1.58 -0.41 -23.89
N VAL A 63 2.13 -0.59 -22.69
CA VAL A 63 1.38 -0.53 -21.42
C VAL A 63 1.86 0.56 -20.46
N THR A 64 2.89 1.31 -20.85
CA THR A 64 3.42 2.38 -20.01
C THR A 64 3.52 3.68 -20.80
N ASP A 65 2.62 4.61 -20.52
CA ASP A 65 2.65 5.95 -21.12
C ASP A 65 3.74 6.83 -20.50
N LYS A 66 4.18 7.83 -21.28
CA LYS A 66 5.19 8.83 -20.86
C LYS A 66 4.89 9.48 -19.51
N HIS A 67 3.63 9.86 -19.30
CA HIS A 67 3.21 10.54 -18.07
C HIS A 67 3.43 9.63 -16.86
N TYR A 68 2.93 8.41 -16.90
CA TYR A 68 3.03 7.45 -15.80
C TYR A 68 4.47 6.99 -15.58
N ALA A 69 5.24 6.73 -16.62
CA ALA A 69 6.66 6.42 -16.49
C ALA A 69 7.43 7.50 -15.72
N LYS A 70 7.21 8.78 -16.08
CA LYS A 70 7.85 9.91 -15.41
C LYS A 70 7.38 10.06 -13.96
N ARG A 71 6.07 10.10 -13.71
CA ARG A 71 5.51 10.30 -12.36
C ARG A 71 5.87 9.16 -11.42
N THR A 72 5.93 7.93 -11.92
CA THR A 72 6.34 6.77 -11.12
C THR A 72 7.78 6.93 -10.63
N ARG A 73 8.70 7.37 -11.49
CA ARG A 73 10.09 7.66 -11.07
C ARG A 73 10.14 8.76 -10.01
N GLU A 74 9.42 9.86 -10.23
CA GLU A 74 9.36 10.96 -9.25
C GLU A 74 8.85 10.50 -7.88
N ILE A 75 7.80 9.68 -7.84
CA ILE A 75 7.28 9.11 -6.58
C ILE A 75 8.29 8.14 -5.96
N HIS A 76 8.87 7.23 -6.77
CA HIS A 76 9.79 6.22 -6.29
C HIS A 76 11.07 6.83 -5.69
N GLU A 77 11.60 7.88 -6.31
CA GLU A 77 12.78 8.62 -5.85
C GLU A 77 12.48 9.55 -4.67
N SER A 78 11.22 9.90 -4.43
CA SER A 78 10.79 10.72 -3.30
C SER A 78 10.71 9.93 -1.98
N ASP A 79 10.46 10.69 -0.90
CA ASP A 79 10.23 10.14 0.43
C ASP A 79 8.79 9.68 0.69
N LEU A 80 7.89 9.86 -0.27
CA LEU A 80 6.45 9.61 -0.10
C LEU A 80 6.13 8.20 0.42
N LEU A 81 6.90 7.20 -0.02
CA LEU A 81 6.71 5.79 0.31
C LEU A 81 7.75 5.26 1.31
N ASN A 82 8.54 6.12 1.97
CA ASN A 82 9.64 5.67 2.84
C ASN A 82 9.17 5.10 4.18
N SER A 83 7.95 5.42 4.62
CA SER A 83 7.44 5.02 5.94
C SER A 83 5.98 4.58 5.87
N PRO A 84 5.67 3.52 5.11
CA PRO A 84 4.31 2.99 5.08
C PRO A 84 3.99 2.29 6.41
N ILE A 85 2.70 2.27 6.74
CA ILE A 85 2.15 1.55 7.89
C ILE A 85 2.43 0.06 7.71
N ASN A 86 2.86 -0.61 8.78
CA ASN A 86 3.06 -2.06 8.80
C ASN A 86 1.73 -2.77 9.06
N LEU A 87 1.20 -3.42 8.02
CA LEU A 87 -0.06 -4.17 8.13
C LEU A 87 0.02 -5.27 9.20
N SER A 88 1.15 -5.96 9.31
CA SER A 88 1.29 -7.07 10.25
C SER A 88 1.38 -6.64 11.72
N ASP A 89 1.64 -5.36 11.98
CA ASP A 89 1.55 -4.81 13.35
C ASP A 89 0.08 -4.52 13.72
N TRP A 90 -0.75 -4.07 12.76
CA TRP A 90 -2.19 -3.88 12.98
C TRP A 90 -2.96 -5.20 13.01
N PHE A 91 -2.67 -6.09 12.07
CA PHE A 91 -3.35 -7.37 11.90
C PHE A 91 -2.32 -8.51 11.89
N PRO A 92 -1.78 -8.89 13.06
CA PRO A 92 -0.84 -9.99 13.16
C PRO A 92 -1.50 -11.33 12.77
N ALA A 93 -0.69 -12.35 12.53
CA ALA A 93 -1.23 -13.70 12.36
C ALA A 93 -1.90 -14.17 13.65
N MET A 94 -2.96 -14.98 13.51
CA MET A 94 -3.58 -15.64 14.66
C MET A 94 -2.52 -16.47 15.41
N PRO A 95 -2.55 -16.48 16.75
CA PRO A 95 -1.60 -17.27 17.52
C PRO A 95 -1.67 -18.75 17.19
N TYR A 96 -0.54 -19.43 17.35
CA TYR A 96 -0.45 -20.86 17.10
C TYR A 96 -1.24 -21.64 18.16
N PHE A 97 -2.17 -22.48 17.71
CA PHE A 97 -3.13 -23.20 18.57
C PHE A 97 -2.50 -24.02 19.70
N ASN A 98 -1.27 -24.54 19.51
CA ASN A 98 -0.58 -25.34 20.52
C ASN A 98 0.51 -24.54 21.26
N SER A 99 0.47 -23.21 21.25
CA SER A 99 1.35 -22.41 22.09
C SER A 99 0.99 -22.59 23.56
N GLN A 100 1.97 -22.42 24.46
CA GLN A 100 1.74 -22.59 25.90
C GLN A 100 0.69 -21.62 26.46
N ASN A 101 0.54 -20.44 25.82
CA ASN A 101 -0.33 -19.35 26.29
C ASN A 101 -1.47 -19.04 25.29
N PHE A 102 -1.88 -19.99 24.45
CA PHE A 102 -2.80 -19.76 23.33
C PHE A 102 -4.05 -18.95 23.70
N GLY A 103 -4.69 -19.24 24.84
CA GLY A 103 -5.88 -18.49 25.28
C GLY A 103 -5.63 -16.99 25.48
N HIS A 104 -4.54 -16.62 26.15
CA HIS A 104 -4.18 -15.22 26.37
C HIS A 104 -3.68 -14.55 25.09
N GLU A 105 -2.95 -15.28 24.26
CA GLU A 105 -2.50 -14.76 22.96
C GLU A 105 -3.70 -14.51 22.02
N LEU A 106 -4.73 -15.35 22.07
CA LEU A 106 -5.94 -15.20 21.28
C LEU A 106 -6.79 -14.02 21.75
N GLU A 107 -6.91 -13.84 23.07
CA GLU A 107 -7.55 -12.66 23.66
C GLU A 107 -6.83 -11.37 23.21
N ASN A 108 -5.49 -11.33 23.33
CA ASN A 108 -4.69 -10.20 22.88
C ASN A 108 -4.86 -9.92 21.38
N TYR A 109 -4.88 -10.97 20.54
CA TYR A 109 -5.12 -10.85 19.11
C TYR A 109 -6.44 -10.13 18.80
N TYR A 110 -7.54 -10.52 19.45
CA TYR A 110 -8.84 -9.88 19.23
C TYR A 110 -8.89 -8.46 19.79
N ASN A 111 -8.32 -8.21 20.97
CA ASN A 111 -8.25 -6.87 21.55
C ASN A 111 -7.47 -5.90 20.63
N MET A 112 -6.30 -6.32 20.13
CA MET A 112 -5.52 -5.52 19.17
C MET A 112 -6.30 -5.24 17.88
N ARG A 113 -6.97 -6.27 17.34
CA ARG A 113 -7.78 -6.14 16.13
C ARG A 113 -8.91 -5.13 16.31
N ASP A 114 -9.59 -5.17 17.44
CA ASP A 114 -10.71 -4.27 17.74
C ASP A 114 -10.24 -2.82 17.90
N GLU A 115 -9.06 -2.58 18.49
CA GLU A 115 -8.45 -1.24 18.51
C GLU A 115 -8.05 -0.77 17.10
N CYS A 116 -7.47 -1.65 16.27
CA CYS A 116 -7.12 -1.31 14.89
C CYS A 116 -8.35 -0.94 14.05
N TRP A 117 -9.50 -1.61 14.26
CA TRP A 117 -10.76 -1.23 13.61
C TRP A 117 -11.20 0.19 13.97
N LYS A 118 -11.02 0.63 15.22
CA LYS A 118 -11.30 2.02 15.62
C LYS A 118 -10.34 2.99 14.95
N GLU A 119 -9.05 2.64 14.85
CA GLU A 119 -8.07 3.47 14.15
C GLU A 119 -8.39 3.65 12.66
N LEU A 120 -9.03 2.65 12.03
CA LEU A 120 -9.43 2.68 10.63
C LEU A 120 -10.61 3.62 10.36
N GLU A 121 -11.43 3.95 11.37
CA GLU A 121 -12.59 4.85 11.21
C GLU A 121 -12.21 6.26 10.72
N LYS A 122 -10.93 6.64 10.81
CA LYS A 122 -10.42 7.92 10.30
C LYS A 122 -10.32 7.97 8.77
N TYR A 123 -10.38 6.84 8.08
CA TYR A 123 -10.30 6.76 6.61
C TYR A 123 -11.70 6.68 6.01
N ASP A 124 -11.93 7.40 4.91
CA ASP A 124 -13.18 7.32 4.14
C ASP A 124 -13.20 6.09 3.21
N ALA A 125 -12.02 5.55 2.87
CA ALA A 125 -11.81 4.33 2.09
C ALA A 125 -10.40 3.78 2.32
#